data_AF-A0AAV5ZB51-F1
#
_entry.id   AF-A0AAV5ZB51-F1
#
_cell.length_a   1.000
_cell.length_b   1.000
_cell.length_c   1.000
_cell.angle_alpha   90.00
_cell.angle_beta   90.00
_cell.angle_gamma   90.00
#
_symmetry.space_group_name_H-M   'P 1'
#
loop_
_entity.id
_entity.type
_entity.pdbx_description
1 polymer ?
#
loop_
_entity_poly.entity_id
_entity_poly.type
_entity_poly.pdbx_seq_one_letter_code
_entity_poly.pdbx_strand_id
1 'polypeptide(L)'
;MLASPRKSDGRPNFHAWGYVEIARAYRRDALVALRAAPGTYVTAVRRAWRTYLRPTTEYEGVAEARARVGRWADAYEALLYGRVALPRRQMPYYLTLLLGLPALFVWGVRVARRAQAGPIALDAGAHAIVILALLNVAYVAVAVNAAISTENMRFRYLTDGLSLVLLALLLERWRRARAAAADRR
;
A
#
# COMPACT_ATOMS: atom_id res chain seq x y z
N MET A 1 -17.66 -30.92 0.18
CA MET A 1 -17.62 -29.44 0.10
C MET A 1 -16.59 -28.93 -0.90
N LEU A 2 -15.36 -29.48 -0.96
CA LEU A 2 -14.31 -29.03 -1.89
C LEU A 2 -14.60 -29.31 -3.38
N ALA A 3 -15.35 -30.36 -3.72
CA ALA A 3 -15.68 -30.67 -5.12
C ALA A 3 -16.82 -29.80 -5.71
N SER A 4 -17.61 -29.11 -4.87
CA SER A 4 -18.77 -28.36 -5.34
C SER A 4 -18.40 -26.90 -5.65
N PRO A 5 -18.74 -26.38 -6.85
CA PRO A 5 -18.52 -24.99 -7.22
C PRO A 5 -19.44 -24.01 -6.46
N ARG A 6 -20.50 -24.52 -5.81
CA ARG A 6 -21.45 -23.74 -5.01
C ARG A 6 -21.54 -24.26 -3.58
N LYS A 7 -21.82 -23.35 -2.65
CA LYS A 7 -22.18 -23.65 -1.26
C LYS A 7 -23.62 -24.17 -1.19
N SER A 8 -24.04 -24.67 -0.03
CA SER A 8 -25.41 -25.17 0.20
C SER A 8 -26.50 -24.11 0.00
N ASP A 9 -26.15 -22.82 0.10
CA ASP A 9 -27.03 -21.68 -0.14
C ASP A 9 -27.01 -21.16 -1.58
N GLY A 10 -26.38 -21.89 -2.51
CA GLY A 10 -26.28 -21.52 -3.91
C GLY A 10 -25.21 -20.47 -4.24
N ARG A 11 -24.55 -19.85 -3.26
CA ARG A 11 -23.46 -18.87 -3.50
C ARG A 11 -22.20 -19.56 -4.04
N PRO A 12 -21.33 -18.85 -4.79
CA PRO A 12 -20.05 -19.40 -5.24
C PRO A 12 -19.21 -19.89 -4.07
N ASN A 13 -18.63 -21.08 -4.22
CA ASN A 13 -17.71 -21.65 -3.26
C ASN A 13 -16.25 -21.34 -3.67
N PHE A 14 -15.69 -20.24 -3.18
CA PHE A 14 -14.30 -19.86 -3.44
C PHE A 14 -13.26 -20.81 -2.82
N HIS A 15 -13.69 -21.81 -2.05
CA HIS A 15 -12.84 -22.88 -1.53
C HIS A 15 -12.92 -24.17 -2.36
N ALA A 16 -13.61 -24.15 -3.51
CA ALA A 16 -13.69 -25.31 -4.38
C ALA A 16 -12.30 -25.68 -4.93
N TRP A 17 -12.03 -26.98 -5.02
CA TRP A 17 -10.78 -27.54 -5.53
C TRP A 17 -10.43 -27.02 -6.93
N GLY A 18 -11.45 -26.75 -7.76
CA GLY A 18 -11.26 -26.17 -9.08
C GLY A 18 -10.46 -24.86 -9.06
N TYR A 19 -10.57 -24.01 -8.02
CA TYR A 19 -9.75 -22.80 -7.91
C TYR A 19 -8.26 -23.10 -7.73
N VAL A 20 -7.92 -24.20 -7.03
CA VAL A 20 -6.52 -24.63 -6.87
C VAL A 20 -5.95 -25.10 -8.19
N GLU A 21 -6.72 -25.86 -8.97
CA GLU A 21 -6.30 -26.32 -10.30
C GLU A 21 -6.16 -25.17 -11.29
N ILE A 22 -7.10 -24.24 -11.30
CA ILE A 22 -7.02 -23.00 -12.08
C ILE A 22 -5.77 -22.21 -11.68
N ALA A 23 -5.52 -22.01 -10.38
CA ALA A 23 -4.32 -21.31 -9.92
C ALA A 23 -3.02 -21.99 -10.36
N ARG A 24 -2.98 -23.33 -10.36
CA ARG A 24 -1.83 -24.10 -10.86
C ARG A 24 -1.63 -23.92 -12.36
N ALA A 25 -2.72 -23.95 -13.15
CA ALA A 25 -2.67 -23.70 -14.59
C ALA A 25 -2.17 -22.28 -14.89
N TYR A 26 -2.78 -21.26 -14.29
CA TYR A 26 -2.37 -19.86 -14.42
C TYR A 26 -0.90 -19.66 -14.06
N ARG A 27 -0.40 -20.32 -13.00
CA ARG A 27 1.02 -20.24 -12.63
C ARG A 27 1.94 -20.80 -13.70
N ARG A 28 1.59 -21.94 -14.32
CA ARG A 28 2.40 -22.53 -15.40
C ARG A 28 2.44 -21.59 -16.61
N ASP A 29 1.28 -21.09 -17.01
CA ASP A 29 1.16 -20.21 -18.18
C ASP A 29 1.89 -18.87 -17.95
N ALA A 30 1.77 -18.31 -16.74
CA ALA A 30 2.49 -17.09 -16.36
C ALA A 30 4.01 -17.29 -16.40
N LEU A 31 4.53 -18.45 -15.97
CA LEU A 31 5.97 -18.74 -16.06
C LEU A 31 6.44 -18.91 -17.51
N VAL A 32 5.62 -19.50 -18.38
CA VAL A 32 5.92 -19.59 -19.81
C VAL A 32 5.96 -18.18 -20.43
N ALA A 33 4.95 -17.35 -20.16
CA ALA A 33 4.90 -15.97 -20.64
C ALA A 33 6.07 -15.11 -20.12
N LEU A 34 6.44 -15.27 -18.84
CA LEU A 34 7.58 -14.57 -18.24
C LEU A 34 8.91 -14.92 -18.91
N ARG A 35 9.12 -16.21 -19.25
CA ARG A 35 10.33 -16.66 -19.95
C ARG A 35 10.36 -16.19 -21.40
N ALA A 36 9.21 -16.19 -22.07
CA ALA A 36 9.12 -15.76 -23.47
C ALA A 36 9.31 -14.25 -23.64
N ALA A 37 8.86 -13.43 -22.68
CA ALA A 37 8.89 -11.97 -22.78
C ALA A 37 9.16 -11.28 -21.43
N PRO A 38 10.38 -11.39 -20.86
CA PRO A 38 10.70 -10.81 -19.55
C PRO A 38 10.56 -9.27 -19.53
N GLY A 39 10.80 -8.59 -20.65
CA GLY A 39 10.62 -7.15 -20.78
C GLY A 39 9.16 -6.70 -20.58
N THR A 40 8.19 -7.52 -21.00
CA THR A 40 6.76 -7.26 -20.77
C THR A 40 6.44 -7.31 -19.28
N TYR A 41 7.01 -8.27 -18.54
CA TYR A 41 6.86 -8.36 -17.09
C TYR A 41 7.44 -7.13 -16.38
N VAL A 42 8.66 -6.70 -16.72
CA VAL A 42 9.26 -5.50 -16.13
C VAL A 42 8.38 -4.26 -16.39
N THR A 43 7.84 -4.14 -17.59
CA THR A 43 6.91 -3.06 -17.95
C THR A 43 5.62 -3.13 -17.13
N ALA A 44 5.07 -4.33 -16.94
CA ALA A 44 3.89 -4.57 -16.12
C ALA A 44 4.14 -4.22 -14.65
N VAL A 45 5.27 -4.63 -14.06
CA VAL A 45 5.67 -4.27 -12.68
C VAL A 45 5.86 -2.76 -12.54
N ARG A 46 6.49 -2.10 -13.52
CA ARG A 46 6.63 -0.62 -13.50
C ARG A 46 5.26 0.08 -13.51
N ARG A 47 4.31 -0.44 -14.31
CA ARG A 47 2.93 0.06 -14.33
C ARG A 47 2.21 -0.25 -13.02
N ALA A 48 2.47 -1.42 -12.43
CA ALA A 48 1.95 -1.82 -11.13
C ALA A 48 2.34 -0.77 -10.08
N TRP A 49 3.62 -0.41 -9.96
CA TRP A 49 4.06 0.58 -8.97
C TRP A 49 3.42 1.95 -9.15
N ARG A 50 3.25 2.40 -10.39
CA ARG A 50 2.52 3.65 -10.68
C ARG A 50 1.06 3.55 -10.24
N THR A 51 0.43 2.40 -10.46
CA THR A 51 -0.96 2.16 -10.07
C THR A 51 -1.08 2.07 -8.56
N TYR A 52 -0.14 1.39 -7.88
CA TYR A 52 -0.14 1.21 -6.43
C TYR A 52 -0.04 2.53 -5.68
N LEU A 53 0.60 3.55 -6.24
CA LEU A 53 0.72 4.89 -5.65
C LEU A 53 -0.46 5.82 -5.97
N ARG A 54 -1.51 5.30 -6.61
CA ARG A 54 -2.80 5.99 -6.79
C ARG A 54 -3.68 5.81 -5.54
N PRO A 55 -4.67 6.67 -5.30
CA PRO A 55 -5.57 6.52 -4.17
C PRO A 55 -6.50 5.33 -4.39
N THR A 56 -6.96 4.73 -3.30
CA THR A 56 -7.88 3.58 -3.32
C THR A 56 -9.27 3.96 -3.84
N THR A 57 -9.63 5.24 -3.74
CA THR A 57 -10.85 5.86 -4.23
C THR A 57 -10.97 5.91 -5.77
N GLU A 58 -9.90 5.59 -6.50
CA GLU A 58 -9.92 5.40 -7.96
C GLU A 58 -10.16 3.93 -8.36
N TYR A 59 -10.38 3.04 -7.39
CA TYR A 59 -10.81 1.68 -7.66
C TYR A 59 -12.25 1.66 -8.19
N GLU A 60 -12.48 0.94 -9.29
CA GLU A 60 -13.77 0.92 -9.98
C GLU A 60 -14.91 0.43 -9.07
N GLY A 61 -14.64 -0.55 -8.20
CA GLY A 61 -15.63 -1.08 -7.25
C GLY A 61 -16.10 -0.09 -6.18
N VAL A 62 -15.53 1.11 -6.08
CA VAL A 62 -16.01 2.17 -5.18
C VAL A 62 -16.49 3.42 -5.93
N ALA A 63 -16.59 3.38 -7.26
CA ALA A 63 -16.97 4.54 -8.06
C ALA A 63 -18.35 5.09 -7.70
N GLU A 64 -19.35 4.21 -7.50
CA GLU A 64 -20.70 4.60 -7.08
C GLU A 64 -20.71 5.24 -5.69
N ALA A 65 -19.99 4.64 -4.73
CA ALA A 65 -19.86 5.19 -3.38
C ALA A 65 -19.15 6.55 -3.41
N ARG A 66 -18.10 6.70 -4.21
CA ARG A 66 -17.42 7.97 -4.42
C ARG A 66 -18.36 9.02 -4.99
N ALA A 67 -19.16 8.69 -5.99
CA ALA A 67 -20.12 9.61 -6.60
C ALA A 67 -21.13 10.15 -5.58
N ARG A 68 -21.58 9.32 -4.63
CA ARG A 68 -22.46 9.76 -3.52
C ARG A 68 -21.77 10.70 -2.53
N VAL A 69 -20.48 10.50 -2.26
CA VAL A 69 -19.70 11.37 -1.36
C VAL A 69 -19.32 12.69 -2.04
N GLY A 70 -19.14 12.67 -3.36
CA GLY A 70 -18.93 13.85 -4.20
C GLY A 70 -17.73 14.69 -3.75
N ARG A 71 -17.96 15.99 -3.54
CA ARG A 71 -16.92 16.98 -3.22
C ARG A 71 -16.12 16.67 -1.94
N TRP A 72 -16.73 15.95 -0.99
CA TRP A 72 -16.03 15.53 0.21
C TRP A 72 -14.90 14.54 -0.09
N ALA A 73 -15.08 13.67 -1.10
CA ALA A 73 -14.03 12.77 -1.54
C ALA A 73 -12.88 13.55 -2.20
N ASP A 74 -13.19 14.57 -3.00
CA ASP A 74 -12.16 15.41 -3.62
C ASP A 74 -11.38 16.23 -2.58
N ALA A 75 -12.07 16.79 -1.58
CA ALA A 75 -11.43 17.50 -0.48
C ALA A 75 -10.52 16.58 0.35
N TYR A 76 -11.00 15.36 0.64
CA TYR A 76 -10.21 14.34 1.33
C TYR A 76 -8.94 13.97 0.55
N GLU A 77 -9.05 13.76 -0.76
CA GLU A 77 -7.90 13.43 -1.61
C GLU A 77 -6.91 14.59 -1.74
N ALA A 78 -7.40 15.82 -1.85
CA ALA A 78 -6.55 17.00 -1.88
C ALA A 78 -5.75 17.13 -0.58
N LEU A 79 -6.43 16.99 0.56
CA LEU A 79 -5.82 17.17 1.87
C LEU A 79 -4.87 16.03 2.26
N LEU A 80 -5.33 14.78 2.19
CA LEU A 80 -4.56 13.64 2.69
C LEU A 80 -3.60 13.09 1.64
N TYR A 81 -4.03 12.99 0.39
CA TYR A 81 -3.19 12.40 -0.66
C TYR A 81 -2.39 13.44 -1.44
N GLY A 82 -2.60 14.73 -1.19
CA GLY A 82 -1.87 15.81 -1.87
C GLY A 82 -2.16 15.79 -3.37
N ARG A 83 -3.44 15.69 -3.74
CA ARG A 83 -3.88 15.63 -5.15
C ARG A 83 -3.48 16.91 -5.88
N VAL A 84 -2.66 16.76 -6.92
CA VAL A 84 -2.22 17.83 -7.82
C VAL A 84 -2.66 17.49 -9.23
N ALA A 85 -3.55 18.30 -9.80
CA ALA A 85 -3.95 18.21 -11.20
C ALA A 85 -2.96 18.98 -12.08
N LEU A 86 -2.41 18.34 -13.11
CA LEU A 86 -1.56 19.00 -14.09
C LEU A 86 -2.32 19.20 -15.41
N PRO A 87 -2.34 20.42 -16.00
CA PRO A 87 -3.17 20.73 -17.17
C PRO A 87 -2.95 19.86 -18.41
N ARG A 88 -1.75 19.25 -18.56
CA ARG A 88 -1.35 18.44 -19.72
C ARG A 88 -1.41 16.94 -19.49
N ARG A 89 -1.90 16.47 -18.33
CA ARG A 89 -1.97 15.05 -17.99
C ARG A 89 -3.41 14.65 -17.70
N GLN A 90 -3.84 13.54 -18.29
CA GLN A 90 -5.17 12.99 -18.07
C GLN A 90 -5.39 12.51 -16.62
N MET A 91 -4.31 12.27 -15.85
CA MET A 91 -4.41 11.75 -14.48
C MET A 91 -3.70 12.66 -13.48
N PRO A 92 -4.32 12.93 -12.31
CA PRO A 92 -3.71 13.70 -11.24
C PRO A 92 -2.55 12.93 -10.58
N TYR A 93 -1.66 13.67 -9.94
CA TYR A 93 -0.62 13.13 -9.07
C TYR A 93 -1.05 13.22 -7.61
N TYR A 94 -0.58 12.29 -6.80
CA TYR A 94 -0.88 12.24 -5.37
C TYR A 94 0.43 12.32 -4.60
N LEU A 95 0.88 13.54 -4.31
CA LEU A 95 2.25 13.80 -3.83
C LEU A 95 2.53 13.11 -2.49
N THR A 96 1.55 13.05 -1.59
CA THR A 96 1.71 12.37 -0.30
C THR A 96 1.92 10.87 -0.50
N LEU A 97 1.24 10.25 -1.47
CA LEU A 97 1.43 8.83 -1.78
C LEU A 97 2.76 8.61 -2.52
N LEU A 98 3.05 9.45 -3.51
CA LEU A 98 4.23 9.31 -4.37
C LEU A 98 5.54 9.56 -3.62
N LEU A 99 5.58 10.54 -2.73
CA LEU A 99 6.78 10.97 -2.01
C LEU A 99 6.69 10.68 -0.52
N GLY A 100 5.54 10.96 0.08
CA GLY A 100 5.35 10.82 1.53
C GLY A 100 5.43 9.36 1.99
N LEU A 101 4.79 8.42 1.29
CA LEU A 101 4.82 7.01 1.69
C LEU A 101 6.23 6.39 1.59
N PRO A 102 6.99 6.54 0.47
CA PRO A 102 8.39 6.10 0.44
C PRO A 102 9.28 6.82 1.47
N ALA A 103 9.12 8.12 1.66
CA ALA A 103 9.89 8.88 2.64
C ALA A 103 9.61 8.39 4.07
N LEU A 104 8.34 8.14 4.40
CA LEU A 104 7.92 7.60 5.69
C LEU A 104 8.47 6.20 5.93
N PHE A 105 8.47 5.35 4.90
CA PHE A 105 9.07 4.02 4.96
C PHE A 105 10.57 4.10 5.24
N VAL A 106 11.32 4.90 4.47
CA VAL A 106 12.76 5.10 4.65
C VAL A 106 13.07 5.65 6.04
N TRP A 107 12.29 6.62 6.51
CA TRP A 107 12.40 7.15 7.86
C TRP A 107 12.15 6.07 8.92
N GLY A 108 11.11 5.25 8.76
CA GLY A 108 10.81 4.15 9.67
C GLY A 108 11.94 3.13 9.74
N VAL A 109 12.54 2.77 8.59
CA VAL A 109 13.74 1.91 8.55
C VAL A 109 14.90 2.55 9.32
N ARG A 110 15.13 3.86 9.15
CA ARG A 110 16.17 4.57 9.91
C ARG A 110 15.90 4.55 11.41
N VAL A 111 14.65 4.69 11.83
CA VAL A 111 14.23 4.60 13.25
C VAL A 111 14.45 3.20 13.79
N ALA A 112 14.01 2.15 13.08
CA ALA A 112 14.22 0.76 13.49
C ALA A 112 15.72 0.44 13.65
N ARG A 113 16.56 0.85 12.68
CA ARG A 113 18.01 0.63 12.76
C ARG A 113 18.72 1.39 13.88
N ARG A 114 18.10 2.46 14.40
CA ARG A 114 18.64 3.31 15.47
C ARG A 114 17.80 3.26 16.74
N ALA A 115 16.94 2.26 16.88
CA ALA A 115 15.96 2.19 17.96
C ALA A 115 16.59 2.24 19.36
N GLN A 116 17.85 1.79 19.48
CA GLN A 116 18.63 1.76 20.71
C GLN A 116 19.63 2.93 20.84
N ALA A 117 19.82 3.73 19.79
CA ALA A 117 20.84 4.79 19.75
C ALA A 117 20.18 6.14 19.43
N GLY A 118 19.67 6.80 20.47
CA GLY A 118 19.13 8.15 20.35
C GLY A 118 18.41 8.66 21.60
N PRO A 119 18.08 9.96 21.65
CA PRO A 119 17.46 10.63 22.80
C PRO A 119 16.04 10.13 23.12
N ILE A 120 15.45 9.30 22.26
CA ILE A 120 14.18 8.61 22.50
C ILE A 120 14.40 7.18 22.01
N ALA A 121 14.95 6.35 22.89
CA ALA A 121 15.01 4.91 22.65
C ALA A 121 13.58 4.37 22.54
N LEU A 122 13.33 3.49 21.57
CA LEU A 122 12.08 2.73 21.56
C LEU A 122 12.21 1.61 22.57
N ASP A 123 11.17 1.38 23.37
CA ASP A 123 11.08 0.11 24.10
C ASP A 123 10.99 -1.07 23.12
N ALA A 124 11.22 -2.28 23.63
CA ALA A 124 11.24 -3.49 22.81
C ALA A 124 9.92 -3.73 22.05
N GLY A 125 8.77 -3.40 22.67
CA GLY A 125 7.45 -3.57 22.08
C GLY A 125 7.20 -2.59 20.93
N ALA A 126 7.45 -1.30 21.16
CA ALA A 126 7.36 -0.26 20.15
C ALA A 126 8.30 -0.52 18.97
N HIS A 127 9.52 -1.00 19.25
CA HIS A 127 10.47 -1.38 18.21
C HIS A 127 9.95 -2.56 17.36
N ALA A 128 9.41 -3.61 18.01
CA ALA A 128 8.83 -4.75 17.32
C ALA A 128 7.63 -4.34 16.44
N ILE A 129 6.77 -3.43 16.92
CA ILE A 129 5.64 -2.88 16.15
C ILE A 129 6.13 -2.13 14.91
N VAL A 130 7.18 -1.29 15.03
CA VAL A 130 7.75 -0.58 13.88
C VAL A 130 8.32 -1.56 12.85
N ILE A 131 9.06 -2.59 13.29
CA ILE A 131 9.58 -3.62 12.39
C ILE A 131 8.42 -4.35 11.69
N LEU A 132 7.41 -4.78 12.45
CA LEU A 132 6.24 -5.46 11.91
C LEU A 132 5.51 -4.60 10.88
N ALA A 133 5.32 -3.30 11.17
CA ALA A 133 4.69 -2.35 10.28
C ALA A 133 5.48 -2.21 8.97
N LEU A 134 6.81 -2.03 9.06
CA LEU A 134 7.69 -1.94 7.89
C LEU A 134 7.68 -3.22 7.06
N LEU A 135 7.77 -4.39 7.71
CA LEU A 135 7.74 -5.67 7.00
C LEU A 135 6.40 -5.88 6.27
N ASN A 136 5.27 -5.54 6.90
CA ASN A 136 3.97 -5.64 6.24
C ASN A 136 3.82 -4.66 5.08
N VAL A 137 4.21 -3.40 5.26
CA VAL A 137 4.20 -2.39 4.18
C VAL A 137 5.07 -2.86 3.01
N ALA A 138 6.31 -3.31 3.29
CA ALA A 138 7.22 -3.80 2.26
C ALA A 138 6.69 -5.07 1.58
N TYR A 139 6.20 -6.03 2.35
CA TYR A 139 5.68 -7.29 1.85
C TYR A 139 4.48 -7.06 0.93
N VAL A 140 3.46 -6.32 1.38
CA VAL A 140 2.27 -6.05 0.57
C VAL A 140 2.64 -5.24 -0.67
N ALA A 141 3.46 -4.19 -0.53
CA ALA A 141 3.89 -3.40 -1.67
C ALA A 141 4.64 -4.27 -2.70
N VAL A 142 5.65 -5.03 -2.30
CA VAL A 142 6.46 -5.83 -3.23
C VAL A 142 5.67 -7.00 -3.81
N ALA A 143 5.00 -7.80 -2.97
CA ALA A 143 4.30 -9.00 -3.42
C ALA A 143 3.14 -8.66 -4.37
N VAL A 144 2.33 -7.64 -4.03
CA VAL A 144 1.20 -7.26 -4.88
C VAL A 144 1.70 -6.61 -6.18
N ASN A 145 2.70 -5.73 -6.14
CA ASN A 145 3.23 -5.10 -7.36
C ASN A 145 3.97 -6.08 -8.28
N ALA A 146 4.50 -7.18 -7.73
CA ALA A 146 5.09 -8.27 -8.53
C ALA A 146 4.02 -9.17 -9.17
N ALA A 147 2.88 -9.39 -8.49
CA ALA A 147 1.86 -10.32 -8.95
C ALA A 147 0.75 -9.67 -9.79
N ILE A 148 0.39 -8.41 -9.51
CA ILE A 148 -0.82 -7.78 -10.04
C ILE A 148 -0.48 -6.37 -10.54
N SER A 149 -0.71 -6.14 -11.84
CA SER A 149 -0.41 -4.86 -12.49
C SER A 149 -1.57 -3.86 -12.47
N THR A 150 -2.78 -4.33 -12.19
CA THR A 150 -4.01 -3.55 -12.14
C THR A 150 -4.66 -3.67 -10.75
N GLU A 151 -5.43 -2.67 -10.33
CA GLU A 151 -6.18 -2.67 -9.05
C GLU A 151 -5.35 -2.82 -7.77
N ASN A 152 -4.03 -2.86 -7.87
CA ASN A 152 -3.15 -3.15 -6.75
C ASN A 152 -3.17 -2.07 -5.65
N MET A 153 -3.58 -0.84 -5.96
CA MET A 153 -3.74 0.24 -4.99
C MET A 153 -4.70 -0.14 -3.86
N ARG A 154 -5.72 -0.98 -4.12
CA ARG A 154 -6.70 -1.37 -3.09
C ARG A 154 -6.06 -2.15 -1.95
N PHE A 155 -4.99 -2.90 -2.21
CA PHE A 155 -4.30 -3.66 -1.18
C PHE A 155 -3.52 -2.77 -0.21
N ARG A 156 -3.25 -1.51 -0.59
CA ARG A 156 -2.68 -0.52 0.33
C ARG A 156 -3.61 -0.23 1.50
N TYR A 157 -4.92 -0.45 1.38
CA TYR A 157 -5.86 -0.37 2.50
C TYR A 157 -5.42 -1.25 3.70
N LEU A 158 -4.79 -2.40 3.44
CA LEU A 158 -4.27 -3.30 4.46
C LEU A 158 -3.07 -2.72 5.22
N THR A 159 -2.36 -1.75 4.63
CA THR A 159 -1.13 -1.17 5.17
C THR A 159 -1.24 0.33 5.47
N ASP A 160 -2.33 0.99 5.08
CA ASP A 160 -2.57 2.41 5.36
C ASP A 160 -2.61 2.65 6.88
N GLY A 161 -3.29 1.79 7.64
CA GLY A 161 -3.30 1.87 9.11
C GLY A 161 -1.91 1.78 9.74
N LEU A 162 -1.06 0.88 9.23
CA LEU A 162 0.34 0.75 9.67
C LEU A 162 1.18 1.98 9.29
N SER A 163 0.90 2.56 8.12
CA SER A 163 1.53 3.80 7.68
C SER A 163 1.13 4.97 8.58
N LEU A 164 -0.12 5.03 9.05
CA LEU A 164 -0.57 6.02 10.02
C LEU A 164 0.13 5.87 11.38
N VAL A 165 0.37 4.64 11.85
CA VAL A 165 1.17 4.39 13.07
C VAL A 165 2.60 4.95 12.91
N LEU A 166 3.25 4.71 11.78
CA LEU A 166 4.57 5.27 11.50
C LEU A 166 4.55 6.79 11.43
N LEU A 167 3.50 7.38 10.83
CA LEU A 167 3.34 8.82 10.75
C LEU A 167 3.12 9.45 12.14
N ALA A 168 2.29 8.83 12.99
CA ALA A 168 2.05 9.29 14.35
C ALA A 168 3.35 9.30 15.16
N LEU A 169 4.16 8.24 15.05
CA LEU A 169 5.48 8.16 15.67
C LEU A 169 6.42 9.26 15.15
N LEU A 170 6.38 9.57 13.85
CA LEU A 170 7.17 10.64 13.25
C LEU A 170 6.79 12.00 13.83
N LEU A 171 5.50 12.29 13.89
CA LEU A 171 4.97 13.55 14.41
C LEU A 171 5.28 13.70 15.90
N GLU A 172 5.17 12.63 16.69
CA GLU A 172 5.51 12.65 18.11
C GLU A 172 7.00 12.98 18.32
N ARG A 173 7.89 12.29 17.59
CA ARG A 173 9.34 12.54 17.66
C ARG A 173 9.69 13.95 17.24
N TRP A 174 9.05 14.47 16.19
CA TRP A 174 9.23 15.84 15.74
C TRP A 174 8.79 16.86 16.80
N ARG A 175 7.61 16.66 17.42
CA ARG A 175 7.10 17.52 18.50
C ARG A 175 8.06 17.55 19.69
N ARG A 176 8.52 16.40 20.16
CA ARG A 176 9.48 16.30 21.28
C ARG A 176 10.82 16.98 20.96
N ALA A 177 11.33 16.80 19.74
CA ALA A 177 12.56 17.45 19.30
C ALA A 177 12.44 18.99 19.28
N ARG A 178 11.27 19.52 18.89
CA ARG A 178 11.02 20.98 18.92
C ARG A 178 10.92 21.52 20.35
N ALA A 179 10.27 20.80 21.26
CA ALA A 179 10.18 21.20 22.67
C ALA A 179 11.58 21.29 23.31
N ALA A 180 12.41 20.25 23.15
CA ALA A 180 13.77 20.24 23.67
C ALA A 180 14.70 21.31 23.06
N ALA A 181 14.39 21.82 21.87
CA ALA A 181 15.12 22.92 21.26
C ALA A 181 14.64 24.31 21.76
N ALA A 182 13.39 24.41 22.21
CA ALA A 182 12.84 25.61 22.82
C ALA A 182 13.40 25.82 24.23
N ASP A 183 13.52 24.76 25.03
CA ASP A 183 14.06 24.82 26.41
C ASP A 183 15.56 25.21 26.48
N ARG A 184 16.26 25.21 25.35
CA ARG A 184 17.69 25.60 25.25
C ARG A 184 17.90 27.08 24.88
N ARG A 185 16.84 27.83 24.60
CA ARG A 185 16.89 29.25 24.24
C ARG A 185 16.47 30.09 25.42
#